data_AF-A0A157RFB3-F1
#
_entry.id   AF-A0A157RFB3-F1
#
_cell.length_a   1.000
_cell.length_b   1.000
_cell.length_c   1.000
_cell.angle_alpha   90.00
_cell.angle_beta   90.00
_cell.angle_gamma   90.00
#
_symmetry.space_group_name_H-M   'P 1'
#
loop_
_entity.id
_entity.type
_entity.pdbx_description
1 polymer ?
#
loop_
_entity_poly.entity_id
_entity_poly.type
_entity_poly.pdbx_seq_one_letter_code
_entity_poly.pdbx_strand_id
1 'polypeptide(L)'
;MSTDYLKRILTSKVYDVAVESPLEPAPLVSQRISNTVLLKREDTQPVFSFKLRGAYNKMANLPAAALARGVIAASAGNHAQGVALAAKRLGCRAVIVMPTTSPQVKVDAVRRLGGEVVLAGESFTDAYQHSQKLEKEEKLTFVHPFDDPDVIAGQGTVGMEILRQHPGPIEAVFVAIGGGGLIAGVAAYIKQLRPEIKIIGVQTEDSDAMVRSVRAGRRVTLNDVGLFSDGTAVKLVGSETFRLTRQYVDDFVVVNTDAISAAIKDVFQDRRSVLEPAGALALAGAKQYAAEHKLKGKTLIAITSGANMNFDRLRFVSERAEVGEMREAVFAVSMPEQRGSFRRFCELVGARNVTEFNYRISDAEQAHVFVGLQVDSPAEPAKIAAHFRKHGFETLDLTHDEMAKTHLRHMVGGRSPLARNELLYRFEFPERPGALMRFLNAMNADWNISLFHYRNQGADYGRILIGIQVPPSDKKLFRAFVAELGYPHWNESENPAYKLFL
;
A
#
# COMPACT_ATOMS: atom_id res chain seq x y z
N MET A 1 -31.95 8.57 26.55
CA MET A 1 -30.95 7.92 27.44
C MET A 1 -29.66 7.79 26.63
N SER A 2 -28.50 8.19 27.18
CA SER A 2 -27.23 7.98 26.46
C SER A 2 -26.91 6.49 26.41
N THR A 3 -26.50 5.99 25.25
CA THR A 3 -26.05 4.60 25.08
C THR A 3 -24.85 4.33 25.99
N ASP A 4 -24.99 3.39 26.93
CA ASP A 4 -23.89 2.91 27.76
C ASP A 4 -23.02 1.93 26.96
N TYR A 5 -21.98 2.47 26.33
CA TYR A 5 -21.05 1.66 25.53
C TYR A 5 -20.19 0.74 26.39
N LEU A 6 -19.83 1.11 27.62
CA LEU A 6 -18.98 0.25 28.45
C LEU A 6 -19.71 -1.04 28.78
N LYS A 7 -20.96 -0.95 29.25
CA LYS A 7 -21.80 -2.12 29.51
C LYS A 7 -21.99 -2.96 28.23
N ARG A 8 -22.32 -2.33 27.11
CA ARG A 8 -22.56 -3.03 25.84
C ARG A 8 -21.32 -3.74 25.30
N ILE A 9 -20.13 -3.18 25.51
CA ILE A 9 -18.85 -3.81 25.13
C ILE A 9 -18.55 -5.00 26.03
N LEU A 10 -18.71 -4.86 27.35
CA LEU A 10 -18.45 -5.94 28.31
C LEU A 10 -19.42 -7.13 28.17
N THR A 11 -20.65 -6.88 27.73
CA THR A 11 -21.67 -7.94 27.48
C THR A 11 -21.72 -8.39 26.03
N SER A 12 -20.72 -8.01 25.22
CA SER A 12 -20.65 -8.35 23.81
C SER A 12 -20.40 -9.85 23.59
N LYS A 13 -20.99 -10.42 22.55
CA LYS A 13 -20.89 -11.87 22.24
C LYS A 13 -19.83 -12.20 21.19
N VAL A 14 -18.88 -11.30 20.94
CA VAL A 14 -17.94 -11.40 19.81
C VAL A 14 -17.12 -12.69 19.76
N TYR A 15 -16.81 -13.29 20.91
CA TYR A 15 -15.90 -14.43 21.01
C TYR A 15 -16.50 -15.76 20.53
N ASP A 16 -17.78 -15.79 20.15
CA ASP A 16 -18.37 -16.93 19.44
C ASP A 16 -17.83 -17.10 18.02
N VAL A 17 -17.22 -16.05 17.46
CA VAL A 17 -16.60 -16.04 16.11
C VAL A 17 -15.23 -15.38 16.06
N ALA A 18 -14.93 -14.46 16.98
CA ALA A 18 -13.65 -13.77 17.05
C ALA A 18 -12.72 -14.44 18.06
N VAL A 19 -11.42 -14.26 17.84
CA VAL A 19 -10.40 -14.58 18.84
C VAL A 19 -9.91 -13.30 19.51
N GLU A 20 -9.37 -13.39 20.73
CA GLU A 20 -8.53 -12.31 21.23
C GLU A 20 -7.27 -12.26 20.37
N SER A 21 -7.15 -11.22 19.55
CA SER A 21 -6.01 -11.11 18.63
C SER A 21 -4.73 -10.73 19.38
N PRO A 22 -3.56 -11.15 18.90
CA PRO A 22 -2.29 -10.77 19.52
C PRO A 22 -2.07 -9.25 19.61
N LEU A 23 -1.40 -8.81 20.68
CA LEU A 23 -0.79 -7.48 20.79
C LEU A 23 0.72 -7.65 20.80
N GLU A 24 1.35 -7.39 19.67
CA GLU A 24 2.72 -7.85 19.41
C GLU A 24 3.70 -6.69 19.14
N PRO A 25 4.95 -6.74 19.67
CA PRO A 25 5.92 -5.65 19.55
C PRO A 25 6.59 -5.61 18.18
N ALA A 26 6.72 -4.42 17.58
CA ALA A 26 7.35 -4.14 16.27
C ALA A 26 8.79 -3.67 16.46
N PRO A 27 9.76 -4.56 16.71
CA PRO A 27 11.11 -4.17 17.12
C PRO A 27 11.80 -3.26 16.11
N LEU A 28 11.70 -3.54 14.80
CA LEU A 28 12.38 -2.75 13.77
C LEU A 28 11.80 -1.34 13.70
N VAL A 29 10.47 -1.22 13.65
CA VAL A 29 9.82 0.10 13.70
C VAL A 29 10.11 0.81 15.01
N SER A 30 10.03 0.10 16.14
CA SER A 30 10.26 0.65 17.48
C SER A 30 11.64 1.28 17.60
N GLN A 31 12.67 0.55 17.16
CA GLN A 31 14.04 1.04 17.13
C GLN A 31 14.16 2.28 16.24
N ARG A 32 13.61 2.23 15.03
CA ARG A 32 13.71 3.32 14.04
C ARG A 32 13.10 4.63 14.52
N ILE A 33 11.96 4.58 15.22
CA ILE A 33 11.30 5.81 15.74
C ILE A 33 11.67 6.13 17.20
N SER A 34 12.44 5.26 17.86
CA SER A 34 12.83 5.33 19.28
C SER A 34 11.64 5.39 20.24
N ASN A 35 10.62 4.57 19.99
CA ASN A 35 9.44 4.39 20.82
C ASN A 35 9.07 2.90 20.83
N THR A 36 8.35 2.42 21.83
CA THR A 36 7.79 1.07 21.83
C THR A 36 6.53 1.04 20.96
N VAL A 37 6.55 0.33 19.85
CA VAL A 37 5.39 0.16 18.96
C VAL A 37 4.81 -1.23 19.13
N LEU A 38 3.52 -1.30 19.47
CA LEU A 38 2.77 -2.55 19.55
C LEU A 38 1.70 -2.59 18.46
N LEU A 39 1.53 -3.74 17.83
CA LEU A 39 0.55 -3.98 16.78
C LEU A 39 -0.60 -4.82 17.35
N LYS A 40 -1.83 -4.29 17.35
CA LYS A 40 -3.02 -5.05 17.70
C LYS A 40 -3.53 -5.77 16.44
N ARG A 41 -3.28 -7.08 16.37
CA ARG A 41 -3.31 -7.94 15.17
C ARG A 41 -4.71 -8.36 14.71
N GLU A 42 -5.61 -7.41 14.46
CA GLU A 42 -6.97 -7.73 13.98
C GLU A 42 -7.01 -8.35 12.57
N ASP A 43 -5.90 -8.29 11.83
CA ASP A 43 -5.67 -9.01 10.59
C ASP A 43 -5.59 -10.53 10.77
N THR A 44 -5.38 -11.05 11.98
CA THR A 44 -5.32 -12.50 12.25
C THR A 44 -6.68 -13.13 12.60
N GLN A 45 -7.77 -12.37 12.50
CA GLN A 45 -9.12 -12.91 12.68
C GLN A 45 -9.47 -13.89 11.56
N PRO A 46 -10.45 -14.80 11.74
CA PRO A 46 -10.85 -15.79 10.72
C PRO A 46 -11.28 -15.22 9.36
N VAL A 47 -11.70 -13.95 9.31
CA VAL A 47 -12.06 -13.21 8.08
C VAL A 47 -11.04 -12.11 7.76
N PHE A 48 -9.84 -12.22 8.32
CA PHE A 48 -8.69 -11.35 8.09
C PHE A 48 -8.95 -9.85 8.37
N SER A 49 -9.89 -9.53 9.26
CA SER A 49 -10.18 -8.16 9.69
C SER A 49 -11.06 -8.13 10.93
N PHE A 50 -11.12 -6.98 11.62
CA PHE A 50 -11.97 -6.80 12.83
C PHE A 50 -13.49 -6.83 12.57
N LYS A 51 -13.95 -6.79 11.31
CA LYS A 51 -15.37 -6.54 10.97
C LYS A 51 -16.32 -7.62 11.47
N LEU A 52 -15.84 -8.84 11.70
CA LEU A 52 -16.64 -9.92 12.30
C LEU A 52 -17.19 -9.56 13.67
N ARG A 53 -16.48 -8.73 14.45
CA ARG A 53 -16.87 -8.42 15.83
C ARG A 53 -18.20 -7.69 15.89
N GLY A 54 -18.28 -6.50 15.30
CA GLY A 54 -19.52 -5.72 15.27
C GLY A 54 -20.63 -6.36 14.45
N ALA A 55 -20.32 -7.05 13.35
CA ALA A 55 -21.32 -7.79 12.58
C ALA A 55 -21.98 -8.87 13.46
N TYR A 56 -21.17 -9.70 14.11
CA TYR A 56 -21.67 -10.73 15.00
C TYR A 56 -22.41 -10.17 16.20
N ASN A 57 -21.86 -9.15 16.87
CA ASN A 57 -22.51 -8.56 18.04
C ASN A 57 -23.87 -7.94 17.69
N LYS A 58 -24.00 -7.30 16.52
CA LYS A 58 -25.31 -6.82 16.05
C LYS A 58 -26.27 -7.98 15.85
N MET A 59 -25.85 -8.99 15.10
CA MET A 59 -26.71 -10.09 14.70
C MET A 59 -27.12 -10.99 15.88
N ALA A 60 -26.21 -11.24 16.82
CA ALA A 60 -26.47 -12.04 18.02
C ALA A 60 -27.38 -11.35 19.06
N ASN A 61 -27.69 -10.07 18.87
CA ASN A 61 -28.66 -9.30 19.63
C ASN A 61 -29.99 -9.09 18.90
N LEU A 62 -30.13 -9.60 17.66
CA LEU A 62 -31.39 -9.54 16.94
C LEU A 62 -32.43 -10.50 17.55
N PRO A 63 -33.72 -10.12 17.57
CA PRO A 63 -34.79 -11.03 17.94
C PRO A 63 -34.80 -12.27 17.03
N ALA A 64 -35.16 -13.44 17.58
CA ALA A 64 -35.22 -14.69 16.83
C ALA A 64 -36.08 -14.58 15.56
N ALA A 65 -37.21 -13.87 15.61
CA ALA A 65 -38.07 -13.63 14.46
C ALA A 65 -37.39 -12.79 13.35
N ALA A 66 -36.47 -11.88 13.69
CA ALA A 66 -35.71 -11.11 12.72
C ALA A 66 -34.60 -11.96 12.08
N LEU A 67 -33.88 -12.75 12.89
CA LEU A 67 -32.89 -13.71 12.40
C LEU A 67 -33.51 -14.76 11.48
N ALA A 68 -34.71 -15.25 11.80
CA ALA A 68 -35.42 -16.23 10.98
C ALA A 68 -35.79 -15.69 9.59
N ARG A 69 -36.07 -14.38 9.45
CA ARG A 69 -36.28 -13.75 8.14
C ARG A 69 -34.96 -13.59 7.37
N GLY A 70 -33.88 -13.32 8.09
CA GLY A 70 -32.56 -13.11 7.56
C GLY A 70 -32.09 -11.67 7.64
N VAL A 71 -30.82 -11.48 7.32
CA VAL A 71 -30.13 -10.19 7.34
C VAL A 71 -29.68 -9.78 5.95
N ILE A 72 -29.46 -8.48 5.77
CA ILE A 72 -28.93 -7.92 4.53
C ILE A 72 -27.80 -6.93 4.80
N ALA A 73 -26.81 -6.90 3.92
CA ALA A 73 -25.76 -5.89 3.93
C ALA A 73 -25.31 -5.55 2.51
N ALA A 74 -24.96 -4.29 2.26
CA ALA A 74 -24.28 -3.88 1.03
C ALA A 74 -22.79 -3.71 1.30
N SER A 75 -21.97 -4.61 0.75
CA SER A 75 -20.51 -4.55 0.82
C SER A 75 -19.91 -5.62 -0.07
N ALA A 76 -18.79 -5.31 -0.74
CA ALA A 76 -17.99 -6.30 -1.46
C ALA A 76 -16.69 -6.67 -0.70
N GLY A 77 -16.54 -6.30 0.59
CA GLY A 77 -15.26 -6.41 1.30
C GLY A 77 -15.35 -7.01 2.70
N ASN A 78 -14.53 -6.50 3.62
CA ASN A 78 -14.37 -7.02 4.98
C ASN A 78 -15.70 -7.13 5.75
N HIS A 79 -16.61 -6.17 5.58
CA HIS A 79 -17.92 -6.21 6.23
C HIS A 79 -18.79 -7.37 5.73
N ALA A 80 -18.78 -7.63 4.43
CA ALA A 80 -19.53 -8.74 3.84
C ALA A 80 -19.08 -10.11 4.38
N GLN A 81 -17.76 -10.31 4.49
CA GLN A 81 -17.21 -11.52 5.10
C GLN A 81 -17.61 -11.65 6.58
N GLY A 82 -17.57 -10.55 7.33
CA GLY A 82 -18.02 -10.51 8.72
C GLY A 82 -19.49 -10.90 8.90
N VAL A 83 -20.38 -10.35 8.06
CA VAL A 83 -21.82 -10.68 8.08
C VAL A 83 -22.07 -12.13 7.66
N ALA A 84 -21.41 -12.61 6.60
CA ALA A 84 -21.55 -13.98 6.13
C ALA A 84 -21.09 -15.01 7.18
N LEU A 85 -19.93 -14.78 7.81
CA LEU A 85 -19.45 -15.62 8.90
C LEU A 85 -20.44 -15.64 10.07
N ALA A 86 -20.92 -14.46 10.48
CA ALA A 86 -21.87 -14.34 11.59
C ALA A 86 -23.19 -15.06 11.28
N ALA A 87 -23.69 -14.95 10.05
CA ALA A 87 -24.91 -15.61 9.62
C ALA A 87 -24.79 -17.13 9.64
N LYS A 88 -23.67 -17.66 9.13
CA LYS A 88 -23.35 -19.09 9.20
C LYS A 88 -23.29 -19.59 10.63
N ARG A 89 -22.66 -18.84 11.55
CA ARG A 89 -22.56 -19.21 12.97
C ARG A 89 -23.92 -19.21 13.67
N LEU A 90 -24.79 -18.26 13.33
CA LEU A 90 -26.13 -18.09 13.91
C LEU A 90 -27.21 -18.94 13.20
N GLY A 91 -26.88 -19.62 12.11
CA GLY A 91 -27.83 -20.43 11.35
C GLY A 91 -28.92 -19.60 10.67
N CYS A 92 -28.61 -18.40 10.20
CA CYS A 92 -29.56 -17.51 9.53
C CYS A 92 -29.13 -17.18 8.10
N ARG A 93 -30.09 -16.76 7.27
CA ARG A 93 -29.84 -16.29 5.90
C ARG A 93 -29.16 -14.92 5.93
N ALA A 94 -28.11 -14.74 5.13
CA ALA A 94 -27.48 -13.43 4.89
C ALA A 94 -27.42 -13.11 3.40
N VAL A 95 -28.14 -12.05 3.02
CA VAL A 95 -28.10 -11.48 1.66
C VAL A 95 -27.03 -10.40 1.62
N ILE A 96 -26.06 -10.57 0.72
CA ILE A 96 -24.94 -9.64 0.54
C ILE A 96 -25.05 -9.03 -0.84
N VAL A 97 -25.38 -7.75 -0.89
CA VAL A 97 -25.50 -7.01 -2.14
C VAL A 97 -24.15 -6.40 -2.51
N MET A 98 -23.70 -6.69 -3.72
CA MET A 98 -22.42 -6.21 -4.27
C MET A 98 -22.63 -5.61 -5.68
N PRO A 99 -21.80 -4.66 -6.12
CA PRO A 99 -21.79 -4.22 -7.51
C PRO A 99 -21.48 -5.38 -8.46
N THR A 100 -22.03 -5.36 -9.67
CA THR A 100 -21.74 -6.33 -10.74
C THR A 100 -20.28 -6.32 -11.17
N THR A 101 -19.60 -5.20 -10.94
CA THR A 101 -18.16 -4.98 -11.19
C THR A 101 -17.25 -5.54 -10.08
N SER A 102 -17.82 -6.17 -9.04
CA SER A 102 -17.04 -6.71 -7.93
C SER A 102 -16.12 -7.85 -8.40
N PRO A 103 -14.82 -7.84 -8.05
CA PRO A 103 -13.91 -8.92 -8.39
C PRO A 103 -14.41 -10.28 -7.91
N GLN A 104 -14.34 -11.29 -8.79
CA GLN A 104 -14.88 -12.63 -8.51
C GLN A 104 -14.31 -13.25 -7.23
N VAL A 105 -13.03 -12.99 -6.92
CA VAL A 105 -12.39 -13.45 -5.67
C VAL A 105 -13.11 -12.95 -4.40
N LYS A 106 -13.66 -11.73 -4.42
CA LYS A 106 -14.41 -11.14 -3.29
C LYS A 106 -15.81 -11.75 -3.19
N VAL A 107 -16.45 -11.98 -4.33
CA VAL A 107 -17.75 -12.69 -4.42
C VAL A 107 -17.63 -14.11 -3.87
N ASP A 108 -16.60 -14.85 -4.31
CA ASP A 108 -16.39 -16.23 -3.90
C ASP A 108 -16.02 -16.34 -2.42
N ALA A 109 -15.30 -15.37 -1.86
CA ALA A 109 -15.02 -15.33 -0.42
C ALA A 109 -16.30 -15.29 0.42
N VAL A 110 -17.29 -14.50 0.02
CA VAL A 110 -18.58 -14.42 0.70
C VAL A 110 -19.40 -15.70 0.51
N ARG A 111 -19.42 -16.25 -0.71
CA ARG A 111 -20.11 -17.53 -0.98
C ARG A 111 -19.54 -18.68 -0.16
N ARG A 112 -18.20 -18.78 -0.03
CA ARG A 112 -17.53 -19.80 0.81
C ARG A 112 -17.93 -19.71 2.28
N LEU A 113 -18.26 -18.51 2.76
CA LEU A 113 -18.75 -18.26 4.11
C LEU A 113 -20.26 -18.51 4.26
N GLY A 114 -20.97 -18.88 3.18
CA GLY A 114 -22.40 -19.17 3.18
C GLY A 114 -23.30 -17.96 2.96
N GLY A 115 -22.75 -16.82 2.53
CA GLY A 115 -23.53 -15.65 2.17
C GLY A 115 -24.20 -15.79 0.79
N GLU A 116 -25.46 -15.39 0.69
CA GLU A 116 -26.19 -15.26 -0.56
C GLU A 116 -25.80 -13.96 -1.25
N VAL A 117 -25.02 -14.05 -2.33
CA VAL A 117 -24.53 -12.87 -3.05
C VAL A 117 -25.53 -12.44 -4.12
N VAL A 118 -25.99 -11.19 -4.03
CA VAL A 118 -26.79 -10.51 -5.05
C VAL A 118 -25.94 -9.46 -5.74
N LEU A 119 -25.68 -9.64 -7.04
CA LEU A 119 -24.97 -8.66 -7.85
C LEU A 119 -25.96 -7.65 -8.44
N ALA A 120 -25.85 -6.39 -8.05
CA ALA A 120 -26.75 -5.33 -8.49
C ALA A 120 -26.04 -3.98 -8.62
N GLY A 121 -26.27 -3.31 -9.76
CA GLY A 121 -25.70 -2.00 -10.06
C GLY A 121 -24.22 -2.02 -10.39
N GLU A 122 -23.70 -0.91 -10.92
CA GLU A 122 -22.31 -0.80 -11.37
C GLU A 122 -21.39 -0.19 -10.30
N SER A 123 -21.99 0.51 -9.33
CA SER A 123 -21.31 1.17 -8.22
C SER A 123 -21.77 0.67 -6.85
N PHE A 124 -20.99 0.98 -5.80
CA PHE A 124 -21.40 0.72 -4.41
C PHE A 124 -22.72 1.42 -4.05
N THR A 125 -22.94 2.63 -4.57
CA THR A 125 -24.17 3.38 -4.32
C THR A 125 -25.39 2.66 -4.89
N ASP A 126 -25.28 2.11 -6.10
CA ASP A 126 -26.37 1.34 -6.72
C ASP A 126 -26.66 0.06 -5.94
N ALA A 127 -25.61 -0.68 -5.55
CA ALA A 127 -25.72 -1.88 -4.72
C ALA A 127 -26.36 -1.56 -3.36
N TYR A 128 -26.01 -0.43 -2.74
CA TYR A 128 -26.62 0.02 -1.48
C TYR A 128 -28.10 0.36 -1.66
N GLN A 129 -28.46 1.12 -2.69
CA GLN A 129 -29.87 1.44 -2.98
C GLN A 129 -30.69 0.18 -3.26
N HIS A 130 -30.12 -0.77 -4.01
CA HIS A 130 -30.75 -2.07 -4.24
C HIS A 130 -30.93 -2.88 -2.94
N SER A 131 -29.94 -2.84 -2.04
CA SER A 131 -30.06 -3.49 -0.73
C SER A 131 -31.19 -2.91 0.12
N GLN A 132 -31.43 -1.59 0.06
CA GLN A 132 -32.54 -0.95 0.77
C GLN A 132 -33.91 -1.35 0.19
N LYS A 133 -33.97 -1.62 -1.12
CA LYS A 133 -35.19 -2.13 -1.76
C LYS A 133 -35.49 -3.55 -1.27
N LEU A 134 -34.51 -4.45 -1.36
CA LEU A 134 -34.63 -5.84 -0.89
C LEU A 134 -34.91 -5.93 0.62
N GLU A 135 -34.28 -5.06 1.41
CA GLU A 135 -34.56 -4.94 2.86
C GLU A 135 -36.05 -4.78 3.14
N LYS A 136 -36.72 -3.87 2.40
CA LYS A 136 -38.15 -3.58 2.57
C LYS A 136 -39.03 -4.69 2.01
N GLU A 137 -38.71 -5.21 0.82
CA GLU A 137 -39.50 -6.23 0.13
C GLU A 137 -39.50 -7.56 0.89
N GLU A 138 -38.33 -7.99 1.37
CA GLU A 138 -38.16 -9.27 2.05
C GLU A 138 -38.18 -9.15 3.59
N LYS A 139 -38.31 -7.93 4.12
CA LYS A 139 -38.32 -7.63 5.57
C LYS A 139 -37.06 -8.12 6.29
N LEU A 140 -35.93 -8.07 5.60
CA LEU A 140 -34.60 -8.41 6.12
C LEU A 140 -34.12 -7.32 7.08
N THR A 141 -33.21 -7.67 7.98
CA THR A 141 -32.60 -6.67 8.87
C THR A 141 -31.28 -6.18 8.30
N PHE A 142 -31.15 -4.87 8.06
CA PHE A 142 -29.89 -4.30 7.58
C PHE A 142 -28.81 -4.31 8.67
N VAL A 143 -27.66 -4.93 8.37
CA VAL A 143 -26.50 -4.95 9.27
C VAL A 143 -25.53 -3.86 8.82
N HIS A 144 -25.61 -2.71 9.49
CA HIS A 144 -24.84 -1.54 9.12
C HIS A 144 -23.32 -1.74 9.35
N PRO A 145 -22.43 -1.27 8.44
CA PRO A 145 -21.00 -1.52 8.56
C PRO A 145 -20.28 -0.78 9.70
N PHE A 146 -20.89 0.24 10.29
CA PHE A 146 -20.26 1.04 11.36
C PHE A 146 -21.22 1.86 12.24
N ASP A 147 -22.19 2.55 11.65
CA ASP A 147 -23.15 3.45 12.34
C ASP A 147 -24.32 2.71 13.04
N ASP A 148 -24.00 1.79 13.94
CA ASP A 148 -24.99 1.10 14.77
C ASP A 148 -24.41 0.85 16.18
N PRO A 149 -25.16 1.08 17.26
CA PRO A 149 -24.66 0.92 18.63
C PRO A 149 -24.14 -0.48 18.99
N ASP A 150 -24.74 -1.55 18.47
CA ASP A 150 -24.28 -2.92 18.70
C ASP A 150 -23.02 -3.21 17.87
N VAL A 151 -22.94 -2.66 16.66
CA VAL A 151 -21.74 -2.75 15.82
C VAL A 151 -20.58 -2.04 16.50
N ILE A 152 -20.76 -0.79 16.94
CA ILE A 152 -19.75 0.01 17.65
C ILE A 152 -19.29 -0.71 18.93
N ALA A 153 -20.23 -1.24 19.71
CA ALA A 153 -19.89 -2.02 20.91
C ALA A 153 -19.10 -3.29 20.59
N GLY A 154 -19.44 -3.99 19.49
CA GLY A 154 -18.63 -5.12 19.04
C GLY A 154 -17.20 -4.71 18.69
N GLN A 155 -17.00 -3.55 18.05
CA GLN A 155 -15.65 -3.09 17.74
C GLN A 155 -14.88 -2.62 18.97
N GLY A 156 -15.58 -2.09 19.98
CA GLY A 156 -15.00 -1.64 21.23
C GLY A 156 -14.33 -2.76 22.04
N THR A 157 -14.65 -4.03 21.77
CA THR A 157 -13.94 -5.16 22.40
C THR A 157 -12.45 -5.19 22.02
N VAL A 158 -12.05 -4.58 20.91
CA VAL A 158 -10.63 -4.41 20.58
C VAL A 158 -9.94 -3.52 21.61
N GLY A 159 -10.58 -2.43 22.05
CA GLY A 159 -10.08 -1.56 23.12
C GLY A 159 -10.01 -2.28 24.47
N MET A 160 -10.99 -3.15 24.75
CA MET A 160 -10.99 -4.02 25.93
C MET A 160 -9.77 -4.95 25.95
N GLU A 161 -9.50 -5.64 24.84
CA GLU A 161 -8.35 -6.53 24.74
C GLU A 161 -7.03 -5.77 24.86
N ILE A 162 -6.90 -4.58 24.23
CA ILE A 162 -5.69 -3.75 24.34
C ILE A 162 -5.36 -3.44 25.80
N LEU A 163 -6.32 -2.97 26.59
CA LEU A 163 -6.08 -2.64 28.00
C LEU A 163 -5.79 -3.87 28.85
N ARG A 164 -6.36 -5.03 28.50
CA ARG A 164 -6.09 -6.30 29.17
C ARG A 164 -4.68 -6.82 28.86
N GLN A 165 -4.24 -6.70 27.61
CA GLN A 165 -2.97 -7.23 27.12
C GLN A 165 -1.78 -6.33 27.49
N HIS A 166 -1.99 -5.02 27.69
CA HIS A 166 -0.95 -4.09 28.10
C HIS A 166 -1.42 -3.18 29.25
N PRO A 167 -1.20 -3.58 30.52
CA PRO A 167 -1.63 -2.78 31.68
C PRO A 167 -0.74 -1.55 31.93
N GLY A 168 0.46 -1.52 31.34
CA GLY A 168 1.44 -0.45 31.53
C GLY A 168 1.04 0.89 30.90
N PRO A 169 1.94 1.90 30.93
CA PRO A 169 1.69 3.18 30.29
C PRO A 169 1.51 3.05 28.77
N ILE A 170 0.50 3.73 28.24
CA ILE A 170 0.22 3.89 26.80
C ILE A 170 0.13 5.39 26.54
N GLU A 171 0.94 5.89 25.61
CA GLU A 171 0.87 7.30 25.20
C GLU A 171 -0.30 7.51 24.23
N ALA A 172 -0.42 6.66 23.21
CA ALA A 172 -1.45 6.78 22.19
C ALA A 172 -1.85 5.44 21.57
N VAL A 173 -3.13 5.32 21.20
CA VAL A 173 -3.70 4.25 20.37
C VAL A 173 -4.16 4.85 19.05
N PHE A 174 -3.60 4.34 17.95
CA PHE A 174 -3.86 4.78 16.59
C PHE A 174 -4.89 3.86 15.93
N VAL A 175 -5.92 4.46 15.35
CA VAL A 175 -7.07 3.73 14.79
C VAL A 175 -7.41 4.25 13.40
N ALA A 176 -7.45 3.35 12.42
CA ALA A 176 -7.90 3.65 11.07
C ALA A 176 -9.37 4.08 11.03
N ILE A 177 -9.70 5.13 10.29
CA ILE A 177 -11.06 5.66 10.16
C ILE A 177 -11.56 5.58 8.72
N GLY A 178 -12.55 4.71 8.50
CA GLY A 178 -13.51 4.83 7.39
C GLY A 178 -14.78 5.54 7.88
N GLY A 179 -15.84 4.77 8.14
CA GLY A 179 -17.08 5.32 8.71
C GLY A 179 -17.06 5.59 10.22
N GLY A 180 -15.98 5.23 10.92
CA GLY A 180 -15.75 5.57 12.33
C GLY A 180 -16.15 4.52 13.37
N GLY A 181 -16.69 3.36 12.97
CA GLY A 181 -17.18 2.35 13.93
C GLY A 181 -16.10 1.79 14.88
N LEU A 182 -14.91 1.50 14.35
CA LEU A 182 -13.79 0.98 15.15
C LEU A 182 -13.29 2.02 16.16
N ILE A 183 -12.94 3.23 15.69
CA ILE A 183 -12.44 4.28 16.57
C ILE A 183 -13.47 4.69 17.62
N ALA A 184 -14.75 4.78 17.26
CA ALA A 184 -15.80 5.12 18.19
C ALA A 184 -15.90 4.11 19.33
N GLY A 185 -15.87 2.80 19.01
CA GLY A 185 -15.93 1.73 20.03
C GLY A 185 -14.68 1.70 20.90
N VAL A 186 -13.50 1.76 20.29
CA VAL A 186 -12.21 1.75 21.00
C VAL A 186 -12.09 2.98 21.91
N ALA A 187 -12.40 4.17 21.40
CA ALA A 187 -12.33 5.41 22.17
C ALA A 187 -13.32 5.40 23.34
N ALA A 188 -14.57 5.01 23.10
CA ALA A 188 -15.60 4.98 24.14
C ALA A 188 -15.26 4.03 25.30
N TYR A 189 -14.57 2.92 25.03
CA TYR A 189 -14.09 2.01 26.08
C TYR A 189 -12.88 2.58 26.82
N ILE A 190 -11.83 2.94 26.07
CA ILE A 190 -10.55 3.34 26.66
C ILE A 190 -10.73 4.62 27.48
N LYS A 191 -11.44 5.62 26.96
CA LYS A 191 -11.63 6.90 27.67
C LYS A 191 -12.41 6.80 28.97
N GLN A 192 -13.21 5.76 29.15
CA GLN A 192 -13.93 5.54 30.42
C GLN A 192 -13.05 4.93 31.51
N LEU A 193 -12.00 4.18 31.14
CA LEU A 193 -11.15 3.46 32.10
C LEU A 193 -9.77 4.09 32.28
N ARG A 194 -9.22 4.65 31.20
CA ARG A 194 -7.87 5.22 31.10
C ARG A 194 -7.94 6.51 30.25
N PRO A 195 -8.59 7.57 30.75
CA PRO A 195 -8.83 8.81 29.99
C PRO A 195 -7.54 9.52 29.53
N GLU A 196 -6.41 9.25 30.19
CA GLU A 196 -5.10 9.81 29.86
C GLU A 196 -4.49 9.23 28.58
N ILE A 197 -4.96 8.08 28.10
CA ILE A 197 -4.50 7.48 26.85
C ILE A 197 -5.06 8.29 25.68
N LYS A 198 -4.20 8.77 24.78
CA LYS A 198 -4.64 9.48 23.57
C LYS A 198 -5.21 8.51 22.55
N ILE A 199 -6.35 8.83 21.97
CA ILE A 199 -6.94 8.10 20.85
C ILE A 199 -6.76 8.96 19.61
N ILE A 200 -5.97 8.44 18.66
CA ILE A 200 -5.61 9.17 17.44
C ILE A 200 -6.27 8.49 16.24
N GLY A 201 -7.09 9.26 15.54
CA GLY A 201 -7.71 8.84 14.29
C GLY A 201 -6.77 8.96 13.11
N VAL A 202 -6.72 7.95 12.24
CA VAL A 202 -5.90 8.02 11.03
C VAL A 202 -6.76 7.87 9.77
N GLN A 203 -6.61 8.79 8.82
CA GLN A 203 -7.29 8.80 7.53
C GLN A 203 -6.29 9.00 6.38
N THR A 204 -6.72 8.70 5.15
CA THR A 204 -5.97 9.04 3.94
C THR A 204 -6.35 10.44 3.46
N GLU A 205 -5.43 11.15 2.81
CA GLU A 205 -5.66 12.51 2.28
C GLU A 205 -6.83 12.60 1.28
N ASP A 206 -7.07 11.50 0.57
CA ASP A 206 -8.15 11.33 -0.41
C ASP A 206 -9.43 10.69 0.18
N SER A 207 -9.48 10.43 1.49
CA SER A 207 -10.67 9.90 2.18
C SER A 207 -10.71 10.32 3.67
N ASP A 208 -10.64 11.63 3.92
CA ASP A 208 -10.54 12.28 5.23
C ASP A 208 -11.90 12.82 5.77
N ALA A 209 -13.00 12.14 5.44
CA ALA A 209 -14.36 12.60 5.74
C ALA A 209 -14.62 12.89 7.24
N MET A 210 -14.02 12.11 8.15
CA MET A 210 -14.20 12.31 9.59
C MET A 210 -13.47 13.57 10.06
N VAL A 211 -12.21 13.75 9.66
CA VAL A 211 -11.42 14.93 10.01
C VAL A 211 -12.12 16.20 9.54
N ARG A 212 -12.57 16.23 8.28
CA ARG A 212 -13.33 17.39 7.75
C ARG A 212 -14.63 17.61 8.51
N SER A 213 -15.35 16.54 8.84
CA SER A 213 -16.61 16.63 9.59
C SER A 213 -16.40 17.19 11.00
N VAL A 214 -15.36 16.71 11.71
CA VAL A 214 -15.05 17.15 13.08
C VAL A 214 -14.65 18.62 13.08
N ARG A 215 -13.77 19.03 12.16
CA ARG A 215 -13.35 20.43 11.99
C ARG A 215 -14.52 21.35 11.64
N ALA A 216 -15.45 20.88 10.81
CA ALA A 216 -16.65 21.65 10.42
C ALA A 216 -17.76 21.65 11.50
N GLY A 217 -17.63 20.86 12.57
CA GLY A 217 -18.66 20.70 13.60
C GLY A 217 -19.93 19.98 13.12
N ARG A 218 -19.97 19.49 11.88
CA ARG A 218 -21.10 18.79 11.25
C ARG A 218 -20.58 17.74 10.26
N ARG A 219 -21.38 16.71 9.99
CA ARG A 219 -21.01 15.71 8.96
C ARG A 219 -20.90 16.36 7.58
N VAL A 220 -19.78 16.10 6.93
CA VAL A 220 -19.46 16.56 5.57
C VAL A 220 -19.45 15.34 4.64
N THR A 221 -20.14 15.45 3.51
CA THR A 221 -20.09 14.46 2.44
C THR A 221 -18.97 14.84 1.47
N LEU A 222 -18.04 13.92 1.22
CA LEU A 222 -17.04 14.08 0.18
C LEU A 222 -17.64 13.83 -1.21
N ASN A 223 -17.19 14.59 -2.21
CA ASN A 223 -17.59 14.39 -3.60
C ASN A 223 -17.04 13.06 -4.13
N ASP A 224 -15.78 12.77 -3.81
CA ASP A 224 -15.09 11.56 -4.21
C ASP A 224 -14.19 11.03 -3.09
N VAL A 225 -13.77 9.76 -3.22
CA VAL A 225 -12.88 9.08 -2.27
C VAL A 225 -11.83 8.24 -3.00
N GLY A 226 -10.62 8.23 -2.46
CA GLY A 226 -9.54 7.37 -2.93
C GLY A 226 -9.86 5.88 -2.84
N LEU A 227 -9.35 5.11 -3.81
CA LEU A 227 -9.59 3.66 -3.91
C LEU A 227 -8.39 2.79 -3.47
N PHE A 228 -7.28 3.43 -3.06
CA PHE A 228 -6.12 2.71 -2.56
C PHE A 228 -6.44 2.00 -1.24
N SER A 229 -7.00 2.74 -0.28
CA SER A 229 -7.49 2.23 1.01
C SER A 229 -9.00 2.02 0.99
N ASP A 230 -9.45 1.00 0.24
CA ASP A 230 -10.87 0.71 -0.03
C ASP A 230 -11.72 0.48 1.24
N GLY A 231 -11.16 -0.15 2.27
CA GLY A 231 -11.81 -0.33 3.57
C GLY A 231 -12.12 0.97 4.33
N THR A 232 -11.50 2.09 3.94
CA THR A 232 -11.67 3.42 4.54
C THR A 232 -12.23 4.47 3.57
N ALA A 233 -12.52 4.08 2.32
CA ALA A 233 -13.09 4.92 1.28
C ALA A 233 -14.57 5.26 1.56
N VAL A 234 -14.82 6.22 2.45
CA VAL A 234 -16.16 6.54 2.95
C VAL A 234 -16.48 8.02 2.72
N LYS A 235 -17.48 8.30 1.86
CA LYS A 235 -17.90 9.66 1.54
C LYS A 235 -18.57 10.38 2.70
N LEU A 236 -19.34 9.67 3.52
CA LEU A 236 -20.10 10.23 4.63
C LEU A 236 -19.96 9.33 5.86
N VAL A 237 -19.47 9.91 6.96
CA VAL A 237 -19.30 9.20 8.23
C VAL A 237 -20.63 8.93 8.93
N GLY A 238 -20.62 7.98 9.86
CA GLY A 238 -21.79 7.67 10.69
C GLY A 238 -22.21 8.84 11.57
N SER A 239 -23.50 8.93 11.88
CA SER A 239 -24.05 9.92 12.79
C SER A 239 -23.59 9.69 14.23
N GLU A 240 -23.72 8.45 14.71
CA GLU A 240 -23.34 8.09 16.07
C GLU A 240 -21.83 7.99 16.21
N THR A 241 -21.14 7.47 15.19
CA THR A 241 -19.68 7.43 15.19
C THR A 241 -19.09 8.84 15.20
N PHE A 242 -19.62 9.78 14.41
CA PHE A 242 -19.23 11.20 14.46
C PHE A 242 -19.42 11.83 15.84
N ARG A 243 -20.57 11.58 16.48
CA ARG A 243 -20.86 12.07 17.84
C ARG A 243 -19.80 11.57 18.84
N LEU A 244 -19.50 10.28 18.82
CA LEU A 244 -18.52 9.65 19.71
C LEU A 244 -17.09 10.10 19.41
N THR A 245 -16.74 10.25 18.13
CA THR A 245 -15.42 10.76 17.73
C THR A 245 -15.21 12.17 18.29
N ARG A 246 -16.18 13.08 18.15
CA ARG A 246 -16.10 14.43 18.76
C ARG A 246 -15.98 14.42 20.28
N GLN A 247 -16.49 13.38 20.93
CA GLN A 247 -16.50 13.27 22.38
C GLN A 247 -15.21 12.67 22.95
N TYR A 248 -14.60 11.71 22.25
CA TYR A 248 -13.57 10.84 22.84
C TYR A 248 -12.23 10.79 22.08
N VAL A 249 -12.16 11.27 20.83
CA VAL A 249 -10.94 11.22 20.02
C VAL A 249 -10.15 12.51 20.24
N ASP A 250 -8.85 12.37 20.55
CA ASP A 250 -8.00 13.49 20.97
C ASP A 250 -7.38 14.23 19.78
N ASP A 251 -6.98 13.51 18.73
CA ASP A 251 -6.37 14.11 17.54
C ASP A 251 -6.53 13.22 16.30
N PHE A 252 -6.11 13.74 15.15
CA PHE A 252 -6.16 13.07 13.86
C PHE A 252 -4.88 13.25 13.06
N VAL A 253 -4.51 12.20 12.34
CA VAL A 253 -3.41 12.20 11.38
C VAL A 253 -3.97 11.86 10.00
N VAL A 254 -3.55 12.63 8.99
CA VAL A 254 -3.83 12.36 7.59
C VAL A 254 -2.54 11.93 6.93
N VAL A 255 -2.56 10.78 6.27
CA VAL A 255 -1.40 10.20 5.59
C VAL A 255 -1.65 10.01 4.09
N ASN A 256 -0.58 9.94 3.31
CA ASN A 256 -0.64 9.67 1.87
C ASN A 256 -0.42 8.18 1.54
N THR A 257 -0.59 7.83 0.27
CA THR A 257 -0.43 6.46 -0.26
C THR A 257 0.98 5.88 -0.03
N ASP A 258 2.01 6.72 -0.13
CA ASP A 258 3.40 6.31 0.05
C ASP A 258 3.67 5.91 1.51
N ALA A 259 3.17 6.68 2.48
CA ALA A 259 3.28 6.37 3.90
C ALA A 259 2.59 5.06 4.28
N ILE A 260 1.43 4.78 3.68
CA ILE A 260 0.70 3.52 3.86
C ILE A 260 1.50 2.36 3.27
N SER A 261 2.05 2.52 2.06
CA SER A 261 2.87 1.50 1.41
C SER A 261 4.11 1.16 2.22
N ALA A 262 4.78 2.18 2.77
CA ALA A 262 5.90 2.01 3.69
C ALA A 262 5.48 1.26 4.98
N ALA A 263 4.30 1.56 5.53
CA ALA A 263 3.79 0.86 6.72
C ALA A 263 3.44 -0.62 6.44
N ILE A 264 2.94 -0.96 5.24
CA ILE A 264 2.75 -2.36 4.84
C ILE A 264 4.10 -3.09 4.82
N LYS A 265 5.12 -2.48 4.21
CA LYS A 265 6.50 -3.01 4.16
C LYS A 265 7.08 -3.21 5.56
N ASP A 266 6.88 -2.24 6.45
CA ASP A 266 7.33 -2.32 7.84
C ASP A 266 6.75 -3.54 8.58
N VAL A 267 5.44 -3.76 8.49
CA VAL A 267 4.79 -4.91 9.14
C VAL A 267 5.26 -6.22 8.52
N PHE A 268 5.47 -6.25 7.20
CA PHE A 268 6.05 -7.41 6.55
C PHE A 268 7.47 -7.70 7.05
N GLN A 269 8.30 -6.67 7.27
CA GLN A 269 9.66 -6.85 7.79
C GLN A 269 9.68 -7.32 9.25
N ASP A 270 8.82 -6.76 10.11
CA ASP A 270 8.73 -7.13 11.53
C ASP A 270 8.04 -8.49 11.76
N ARG A 271 7.03 -8.84 10.96
CA ARG A 271 6.11 -9.96 11.24
C ARG A 271 5.83 -10.93 10.11
N ARG A 272 6.41 -10.70 8.93
CA ARG A 272 6.13 -11.50 7.72
C ARG A 272 4.64 -11.59 7.39
N SER A 273 3.89 -10.55 7.79
CA SER A 273 2.45 -10.44 7.59
C SER A 273 2.18 -9.34 6.57
N VAL A 274 1.27 -9.63 5.64
CA VAL A 274 0.89 -8.70 4.57
C VAL A 274 -0.44 -8.05 4.95
N LEU A 275 -0.42 -6.76 5.25
CA LEU A 275 -1.62 -5.99 5.52
C LEU A 275 -2.22 -5.44 4.23
N GLU A 276 -3.54 -5.22 4.27
CA GLU A 276 -4.20 -4.37 3.28
C GLU A 276 -3.91 -2.88 3.58
N PRO A 277 -4.11 -1.95 2.63
CA PRO A 277 -3.80 -0.54 2.86
C PRO A 277 -4.51 0.08 4.06
N ALA A 278 -5.80 -0.24 4.26
CA ALA A 278 -6.55 0.18 5.45
C ALA A 278 -5.97 -0.41 6.74
N GLY A 279 -5.47 -1.65 6.68
CA GLY A 279 -4.82 -2.36 7.78
C GLY A 279 -3.52 -1.71 8.25
N ALA A 280 -2.75 -1.12 7.34
CA ALA A 280 -1.48 -0.46 7.67
C ALA A 280 -1.64 1.02 8.08
N LEU A 281 -2.83 1.59 7.89
CA LEU A 281 -3.09 3.03 8.07
C LEU A 281 -2.74 3.52 9.48
N ALA A 282 -3.13 2.78 10.52
CA ALA A 282 -2.84 3.14 11.90
C ALA A 282 -1.32 3.22 12.19
N LEU A 283 -0.52 2.33 11.60
CA LEU A 283 0.94 2.34 11.78
C LEU A 283 1.58 3.50 11.02
N ALA A 284 1.12 3.79 9.80
CA ALA A 284 1.57 4.98 9.06
C ALA A 284 1.34 6.25 9.87
N GLY A 285 0.13 6.41 10.44
CA GLY A 285 -0.21 7.53 11.31
C GLY A 285 0.63 7.57 12.59
N ALA A 286 0.90 6.42 13.22
CA ALA A 286 1.73 6.35 14.42
C ALA A 286 3.17 6.83 14.17
N LYS A 287 3.77 6.44 13.03
CA LYS A 287 5.11 6.89 12.62
C LYS A 287 5.15 8.40 12.39
N GLN A 288 4.18 8.92 11.63
CA GLN A 288 4.10 10.35 11.33
C GLN A 288 3.89 11.19 12.59
N TYR A 289 2.93 10.80 13.44
CA TYR A 289 2.63 11.48 14.69
C TYR A 289 3.85 11.52 15.63
N ALA A 290 4.57 10.41 15.75
CA ALA A 290 5.77 10.34 16.58
C ALA A 290 6.87 11.29 16.09
N ALA A 291 7.02 11.45 14.78
CA ALA A 291 7.98 12.38 14.18
C ALA A 291 7.57 13.85 14.41
N GLU A 292 6.31 14.20 14.11
CA GLU A 292 5.76 15.55 14.27
C GLU A 292 5.83 16.04 15.72
N HIS A 293 5.52 15.15 16.66
CA HIS A 293 5.51 15.45 18.10
C HIS A 293 6.84 15.15 18.81
N LYS A 294 7.86 14.73 18.07
CA LYS A 294 9.20 14.37 18.60
C LYS A 294 9.15 13.39 19.78
N LEU A 295 8.23 12.42 19.71
CA LEU A 295 8.04 11.45 20.79
C LEU A 295 9.26 10.53 20.91
N LYS A 296 9.69 10.27 22.13
CA LYS A 296 10.78 9.34 22.47
C LYS A 296 10.44 8.56 23.74
N GLY A 297 10.76 7.27 23.74
CA GLY A 297 10.54 6.37 24.88
C GLY A 297 9.07 6.15 25.25
N LYS A 298 8.14 6.44 24.34
CA LYS A 298 6.69 6.27 24.56
C LYS A 298 6.20 4.93 24.05
N THR A 299 5.07 4.46 24.57
CA THR A 299 4.35 3.28 24.06
C THR A 299 3.23 3.71 23.11
N LEU A 300 3.29 3.28 21.87
CA LEU A 300 2.33 3.57 20.81
C LEU A 300 1.70 2.27 20.33
N ILE A 301 0.38 2.20 20.28
CA ILE A 301 -0.36 1.02 19.81
C ILE A 301 -1.02 1.34 18.47
N ALA A 302 -0.72 0.56 17.43
CA ALA A 302 -1.37 0.66 16.13
C ALA A 302 -2.27 -0.56 15.90
N ILE A 303 -3.54 -0.35 15.54
CA ILE A 303 -4.46 -1.44 15.22
C ILE A 303 -4.29 -1.83 13.75
N THR A 304 -3.84 -3.06 13.49
CA THR A 304 -3.71 -3.60 12.13
C THR A 304 -5.05 -4.19 11.69
N SER A 305 -5.90 -3.34 11.10
CA SER A 305 -7.34 -3.61 11.00
C SER A 305 -7.75 -4.69 9.99
N GLY A 306 -6.89 -5.07 9.05
CA GLY A 306 -7.21 -6.11 8.07
C GLY A 306 -6.08 -6.45 7.10
N ALA A 307 -6.29 -7.53 6.33
CA ALA A 307 -5.32 -8.10 5.40
C ALA A 307 -5.94 -8.64 4.08
N ASN A 308 -7.15 -8.23 3.72
CA ASN A 308 -7.82 -8.68 2.48
C ASN A 308 -7.40 -7.82 1.27
N MET A 309 -6.17 -8.03 0.79
CA MET A 309 -5.63 -7.35 -0.40
C MET A 309 -5.47 -8.32 -1.58
N ASN A 310 -5.68 -7.85 -2.81
CA ASN A 310 -5.29 -8.61 -4.00
C ASN A 310 -3.75 -8.69 -4.10
N PHE A 311 -3.21 -9.87 -4.38
CA PHE A 311 -1.78 -10.09 -4.52
C PHE A 311 -1.14 -9.16 -5.56
N ASP A 312 -1.82 -8.88 -6.68
CA ASP A 312 -1.29 -7.98 -7.72
C ASP A 312 -1.04 -6.55 -7.21
N ARG A 313 -1.78 -6.10 -6.17
CA ARG A 313 -1.55 -4.78 -5.55
C ARG A 313 -0.21 -4.72 -4.82
N LEU A 314 0.39 -5.85 -4.45
CA LEU A 314 1.72 -5.85 -3.82
C LEU A 314 2.79 -5.25 -4.72
N ARG A 315 2.65 -5.37 -6.04
CA ARG A 315 3.57 -4.71 -6.97
C ARG A 315 3.54 -3.19 -6.79
N PHE A 316 2.35 -2.60 -6.77
CA PHE A 316 2.18 -1.17 -6.56
C PHE A 316 2.69 -0.74 -5.18
N VAL A 317 2.38 -1.52 -4.13
CA VAL A 317 2.88 -1.27 -2.77
C VAL A 317 4.41 -1.32 -2.72
N SER A 318 5.03 -2.30 -3.37
CA SER A 318 6.49 -2.44 -3.42
C SER A 318 7.14 -1.24 -4.13
N GLU A 319 6.62 -0.86 -5.30
CA GLU A 319 7.12 0.29 -6.07
C GLU A 319 6.98 1.61 -5.27
N ARG A 320 5.84 1.81 -4.60
CA ARG A 320 5.57 3.02 -3.80
C ARG A 320 6.30 3.05 -2.45
N ALA A 321 6.56 1.90 -1.83
CA ALA A 321 7.26 1.83 -0.55
C ALA A 321 8.75 2.20 -0.69
N GLU A 322 9.42 1.82 -1.78
CA GLU A 322 10.80 2.24 -2.09
C GLU A 322 10.90 3.78 -2.15
N VAL A 323 9.93 4.42 -2.82
CA VAL A 323 9.84 5.88 -2.94
C VAL A 323 9.50 6.55 -1.60
N GLY A 324 8.48 6.05 -0.89
CA GLY A 324 8.01 6.63 0.37
C GLY A 324 9.00 6.56 1.52
N GLU A 325 9.91 5.57 1.51
CA GLU A 325 11.01 5.49 2.46
C GLU A 325 12.23 6.34 2.06
N MET A 326 12.16 7.07 0.92
CA MET A 326 13.28 7.80 0.33
C MET A 326 14.53 6.91 0.18
N ARG A 327 14.33 5.66 -0.24
CA ARG A 327 15.40 4.67 -0.45
C ARG A 327 15.89 4.61 -1.87
N GLU A 328 15.23 5.30 -2.79
CA GLU A 328 15.62 5.43 -4.19
C GLU A 328 15.70 6.92 -4.55
N ALA A 329 16.80 7.31 -5.19
CA ALA A 329 16.99 8.60 -5.82
C ALA A 329 16.93 8.43 -7.33
N VAL A 330 16.13 9.26 -8.00
CA VAL A 330 15.91 9.18 -9.45
C VAL A 330 16.47 10.44 -10.10
N PHE A 331 17.28 10.28 -11.13
CA PHE A 331 17.93 11.39 -11.82
C PHE A 331 17.79 11.29 -13.34
N ALA A 332 17.71 12.45 -14.00
CA ALA A 332 18.08 12.58 -15.40
C ALA A 332 19.48 13.21 -15.47
N VAL A 333 20.44 12.46 -16.01
CA VAL A 333 21.84 12.87 -16.12
C VAL A 333 22.18 13.15 -17.57
N SER A 334 22.60 14.37 -17.87
CA SER A 334 23.06 14.76 -19.20
C SER A 334 24.59 14.68 -19.29
N MET A 335 25.09 14.10 -20.37
CA MET A 335 26.52 13.94 -20.62
C MET A 335 26.85 14.09 -22.10
N PRO A 336 28.08 14.45 -22.48
CA PRO A 336 28.47 14.49 -23.89
C PRO A 336 28.33 13.10 -24.54
N GLU A 337 27.69 13.04 -25.71
CA GLU A 337 27.49 11.82 -26.51
C GLU A 337 28.78 11.43 -27.23
N GLN A 338 29.78 11.02 -26.44
CA GLN A 338 31.11 10.66 -26.91
C GLN A 338 31.58 9.38 -26.24
N ARG A 339 32.53 8.71 -26.91
CA ARG A 339 33.14 7.47 -26.43
C ARG A 339 33.69 7.65 -25.01
N GLY A 340 33.36 6.70 -24.14
CA GLY A 340 33.79 6.68 -22.74
C GLY A 340 32.97 7.53 -21.77
N SER A 341 32.01 8.36 -22.22
CA SER A 341 31.14 9.12 -21.30
C SER A 341 30.32 8.22 -20.38
N PHE A 342 29.66 7.19 -20.92
CA PHE A 342 28.93 6.20 -20.13
C PHE A 342 29.83 5.53 -19.09
N ARG A 343 31.03 5.10 -19.49
CA ARG A 343 31.99 4.47 -18.57
C ARG A 343 32.39 5.41 -17.43
N ARG A 344 32.76 6.66 -17.74
CA ARG A 344 33.09 7.68 -16.71
C ARG A 344 31.93 7.92 -15.77
N PHE A 345 30.70 7.98 -16.30
CA PHE A 345 29.51 8.16 -15.48
C PHE A 345 29.30 6.97 -14.54
N CYS A 346 29.38 5.74 -15.05
CA CYS A 346 29.18 4.56 -14.21
C CYS A 346 30.33 4.34 -13.21
N GLU A 347 31.57 4.74 -13.52
CA GLU A 347 32.67 4.81 -12.55
C GLU A 347 32.35 5.78 -11.39
N LEU A 348 31.69 6.91 -11.69
CA LEU A 348 31.26 7.89 -10.69
C LEU A 348 30.07 7.41 -9.83
N VAL A 349 29.16 6.62 -10.42
CA VAL A 349 28.11 5.91 -9.66
C VAL A 349 28.75 4.97 -8.64
N GLY A 350 29.84 4.30 -9.03
CA GLY A 350 30.68 3.49 -8.14
C GLY A 350 30.02 2.19 -7.70
N ALA A 351 30.20 1.84 -6.42
CA ALA A 351 29.66 0.61 -5.84
C ALA A 351 28.18 0.71 -5.40
N ARG A 352 27.50 1.82 -5.72
CA ARG A 352 26.09 2.01 -5.36
C ARG A 352 25.21 1.01 -6.11
N ASN A 353 24.15 0.56 -5.45
CA ASN A 353 23.15 -0.27 -6.09
C ASN A 353 22.33 0.58 -7.06
N VAL A 354 22.45 0.25 -8.34
CA VAL A 354 21.65 0.85 -9.40
C VAL A 354 20.32 0.11 -9.45
N THR A 355 19.22 0.82 -9.25
CA THR A 355 17.87 0.26 -9.35
C THR A 355 17.37 0.33 -10.79
N GLU A 356 17.70 1.41 -11.50
CA GLU A 356 17.34 1.64 -12.90
C GLU A 356 18.46 2.34 -13.66
N PHE A 357 18.64 1.98 -14.93
CA PHE A 357 19.55 2.65 -15.84
C PHE A 357 19.00 2.52 -17.25
N ASN A 358 18.39 3.61 -17.74
CA ASN A 358 17.68 3.65 -19.01
C ASN A 358 18.22 4.76 -19.89
N TYR A 359 18.47 4.44 -21.15
CA TYR A 359 19.04 5.33 -22.14
C TYR A 359 18.64 4.91 -23.56
N ARG A 360 18.40 5.89 -24.42
CA ARG A 360 18.33 5.75 -25.87
C ARG A 360 19.06 6.92 -26.50
N ILE A 361 19.89 6.64 -27.50
CA ILE A 361 20.51 7.69 -28.31
C ILE A 361 19.40 8.54 -28.94
N SER A 362 19.44 9.84 -28.73
CA SER A 362 18.39 10.78 -29.20
C SER A 362 18.98 12.03 -29.83
N ASP A 363 20.19 12.40 -29.44
CA ASP A 363 20.96 13.51 -29.98
C ASP A 363 22.41 13.05 -30.24
N ALA A 364 23.13 13.74 -31.12
CA ALA A 364 24.49 13.36 -31.53
C ALA A 364 25.59 14.01 -30.68
N GLU A 365 25.24 15.03 -29.88
CA GLU A 365 26.16 15.79 -29.03
C GLU A 365 25.90 15.53 -27.54
N GLN A 366 24.65 15.27 -27.15
CA GLN A 366 24.26 15.03 -25.77
C GLN A 366 23.47 13.74 -25.56
N ALA A 367 23.84 13.01 -24.52
CA ALA A 367 23.14 11.84 -24.02
C ALA A 367 22.36 12.19 -22.76
N HIS A 368 21.10 11.76 -22.67
CA HIS A 368 20.31 11.84 -21.44
C HIS A 368 20.07 10.44 -20.87
N VAL A 369 20.58 10.19 -19.67
CA VAL A 369 20.47 8.92 -18.97
C VAL A 369 19.51 9.06 -17.80
N PHE A 370 18.48 8.22 -17.78
CA PHE A 370 17.59 8.09 -16.64
C PHE A 370 18.16 7.03 -15.68
N VAL A 371 18.48 7.42 -14.45
CA VAL A 371 19.16 6.55 -13.49
C VAL A 371 18.45 6.58 -12.14
N GLY A 372 18.19 5.39 -11.60
CA GLY A 372 17.73 5.16 -10.24
C GLY A 372 18.88 4.59 -9.40
N LEU A 373 19.12 5.18 -8.23
CA LEU A 373 20.16 4.76 -7.29
C LEU A 373 19.56 4.52 -5.92
N GLN A 374 19.92 3.41 -5.30
CA GLN A 374 19.58 3.17 -3.90
C GLN A 374 20.32 4.17 -3.01
N VAL A 375 19.61 4.74 -2.04
CA VAL A 375 20.14 5.70 -1.05
C VAL A 375 19.79 5.26 0.37
N ASP A 376 20.67 5.60 1.31
CA ASP A 376 20.52 5.23 2.72
C ASP A 376 19.87 6.35 3.55
N SER A 377 19.79 7.56 2.99
CA SER A 377 19.19 8.70 3.68
C SER A 377 18.54 9.74 2.75
N PRO A 378 17.51 10.47 3.24
CA PRO A 378 16.88 11.58 2.52
C PRO A 378 17.83 12.71 2.09
N ALA A 379 18.98 12.86 2.74
CA ALA A 379 19.95 13.91 2.43
C ALA A 379 20.96 13.50 1.34
N GLU A 380 20.97 12.24 0.95
CA GLU A 380 21.93 11.69 -0.01
C GLU A 380 21.66 12.10 -1.47
N PRO A 381 20.40 12.16 -1.98
CA PRO A 381 20.13 12.53 -3.37
C PRO A 381 20.78 13.85 -3.79
N ALA A 382 20.66 14.88 -2.95
CA ALA A 382 21.28 16.19 -3.19
C ALA A 382 22.81 16.13 -3.26
N LYS A 383 23.45 15.27 -2.44
CA LYS A 383 24.91 15.06 -2.45
C LYS A 383 25.34 14.34 -3.72
N ILE A 384 24.59 13.33 -4.16
CA ILE A 384 24.84 12.59 -5.40
C ILE A 384 24.73 13.54 -6.60
N ALA A 385 23.64 14.32 -6.70
CA ALA A 385 23.46 15.28 -7.78
C ALA A 385 24.54 16.38 -7.81
N ALA A 386 24.99 16.85 -6.65
CA ALA A 386 26.13 17.79 -6.57
C ALA A 386 27.45 17.12 -7.01
N HIS A 387 27.66 15.87 -6.63
CA HIS A 387 28.84 15.10 -7.02
C HIS A 387 28.91 14.88 -8.52
N PHE A 388 27.80 14.52 -9.17
CA PHE A 388 27.71 14.37 -10.62
C PHE A 388 28.01 15.69 -11.35
N ARG A 389 27.36 16.80 -10.93
CA ARG A 389 27.63 18.13 -11.50
C ARG A 389 29.08 18.57 -11.38
N LYS A 390 29.72 18.29 -10.25
CA LYS A 390 31.15 18.60 -10.03
C LYS A 390 32.07 17.90 -11.06
N HIS A 391 31.66 16.75 -11.60
CA HIS A 391 32.44 15.98 -12.56
C HIS A 391 31.97 16.18 -14.01
N GLY A 392 31.20 17.24 -14.28
CA GLY A 392 30.78 17.61 -15.64
C GLY A 392 29.54 16.86 -16.14
N PHE A 393 28.78 16.24 -15.24
CA PHE A 393 27.50 15.61 -15.56
C PHE A 393 26.36 16.49 -15.06
N GLU A 394 25.67 17.19 -15.96
CA GLU A 394 24.47 17.93 -15.56
C GLU A 394 23.45 16.94 -15.02
N THR A 395 22.80 17.28 -13.91
CA THR A 395 21.93 16.33 -13.19
C THR A 395 20.69 17.05 -12.72
N LEU A 396 19.54 16.56 -13.19
CA LEU A 396 18.22 16.92 -12.71
C LEU A 396 17.74 15.85 -11.72
N ASP A 397 17.42 16.28 -10.51
CA ASP A 397 16.84 15.42 -9.48
C ASP A 397 15.33 15.26 -9.71
N LEU A 398 14.92 14.03 -9.99
CA LEU A 398 13.55 13.62 -10.27
C LEU A 398 12.94 12.82 -9.10
N THR A 399 13.63 12.74 -7.95
CA THR A 399 13.22 11.93 -6.79
C THR A 399 11.83 12.31 -6.25
N HIS A 400 11.36 13.54 -6.50
CA HIS A 400 10.02 14.01 -6.11
C HIS A 400 9.09 14.29 -7.29
N ASP A 401 9.49 13.93 -8.51
CA ASP A 401 8.67 14.14 -9.71
C ASP A 401 7.73 12.95 -9.94
N GLU A 402 6.41 13.18 -9.82
CA GLU A 402 5.42 12.10 -9.99
C GLU A 402 5.38 11.57 -11.43
N MET A 403 5.54 12.44 -12.44
CA MET A 403 5.54 12.00 -13.84
C MET A 403 6.72 11.07 -14.12
N ALA A 404 7.88 11.37 -13.55
CA ALA A 404 9.07 10.53 -13.65
C ALA A 404 8.83 9.14 -13.05
N LYS A 405 8.23 9.09 -11.85
CA LYS A 405 7.98 7.86 -11.09
C LYS A 405 6.89 6.98 -11.68
N THR A 406 5.81 7.56 -12.20
CA THR A 406 4.64 6.77 -12.65
C THR A 406 4.67 6.47 -14.14
N HIS A 407 5.33 7.33 -14.95
CA HIS A 407 5.31 7.21 -16.40
C HIS A 407 6.71 7.14 -17.01
N LEU A 408 7.55 8.16 -16.82
CA LEU A 408 8.80 8.30 -17.59
C LEU A 408 9.69 7.06 -17.46
N ARG A 409 9.83 6.51 -16.25
CA ARG A 409 10.66 5.32 -15.99
C ARG A 409 10.22 4.06 -16.77
N HIS A 410 9.02 4.05 -17.33
CA HIS A 410 8.50 2.98 -18.19
C HIS A 410 8.51 3.33 -19.68
N MET A 411 8.92 4.56 -20.04
CA MET A 411 8.84 5.11 -21.39
C MET A 411 10.22 5.40 -22.01
N VAL A 412 11.28 5.50 -21.21
CA VAL A 412 12.65 5.70 -21.72
C VAL A 412 13.06 4.48 -22.56
N GLY A 413 13.41 4.72 -23.82
CA GLY A 413 13.59 3.69 -24.84
C GLY A 413 13.22 4.29 -26.19
N GLY A 414 12.04 3.99 -26.72
CA GLY A 414 11.52 4.63 -27.94
C GLY A 414 12.40 4.49 -29.20
N ARG A 415 11.94 5.07 -30.30
CA ARG A 415 12.65 5.03 -31.59
C ARG A 415 13.75 6.06 -31.68
N SER A 416 14.84 5.71 -32.38
CA SER A 416 15.91 6.66 -32.69
C SER A 416 16.38 6.56 -34.15
N PRO A 417 16.41 7.66 -34.91
CA PRO A 417 16.99 7.69 -36.25
C PRO A 417 18.53 7.59 -36.24
N LEU A 418 19.15 7.80 -35.07
CA LEU A 418 20.60 7.72 -34.90
C LEU A 418 21.08 6.29 -34.67
N ALA A 419 20.20 5.34 -34.32
CA ALA A 419 20.50 3.94 -34.05
C ALA A 419 20.78 3.11 -35.34
N ARG A 420 21.73 3.56 -36.15
CA ARG A 420 22.16 2.88 -37.38
C ARG A 420 23.03 1.67 -37.07
N ASN A 421 22.84 0.59 -37.84
CA ASN A 421 23.54 -0.70 -37.67
C ASN A 421 23.45 -1.23 -36.22
N GLU A 422 22.34 -0.94 -35.54
CA GLU A 422 22.10 -1.39 -34.18
C GLU A 422 21.86 -2.90 -34.14
N LEU A 423 22.62 -3.59 -33.29
CA LEU A 423 22.36 -4.95 -32.88
C LEU A 423 21.74 -4.93 -31.49
N LEU A 424 20.54 -5.50 -31.35
CA LEU A 424 19.82 -5.57 -30.10
C LEU A 424 20.07 -6.92 -29.43
N TYR A 425 20.53 -6.89 -28.18
CA TYR A 425 20.78 -8.07 -27.39
C TYR A 425 20.12 -7.96 -26.02
N ARG A 426 19.52 -9.07 -25.59
CA ARG A 426 19.07 -9.26 -24.22
C ARG A 426 20.14 -10.05 -23.46
N PHE A 427 20.52 -9.59 -22.29
CA PHE A 427 21.47 -10.26 -21.39
C PHE A 427 20.83 -10.54 -20.03
N GLU A 428 21.24 -11.63 -19.39
CA GLU A 428 20.93 -11.93 -18.00
C GLU A 428 22.22 -11.90 -17.18
N PHE A 429 22.33 -10.93 -16.27
CA PHE A 429 23.45 -10.82 -15.37
C PHE A 429 23.09 -11.40 -13.99
N PRO A 430 23.97 -12.21 -13.38
CA PRO A 430 23.81 -12.57 -11.97
C PRO A 430 23.90 -11.29 -11.14
N GLU A 431 22.96 -11.12 -10.21
CA GLU A 431 22.86 -9.92 -9.37
C GLU A 431 24.07 -9.84 -8.40
N ARG A 432 25.15 -9.22 -8.87
CA ARG A 432 26.35 -8.91 -8.08
C ARG A 432 26.70 -7.44 -8.29
N PRO A 433 27.05 -6.70 -7.22
CA PRO A 433 27.56 -5.34 -7.35
C PRO A 433 28.65 -5.24 -8.42
N GLY A 434 28.52 -4.28 -9.33
CA GLY A 434 29.46 -4.07 -10.43
C GLY A 434 29.34 -5.03 -11.62
N ALA A 435 28.33 -5.90 -11.71
CA ALA A 435 28.11 -6.74 -12.90
C ALA A 435 27.90 -5.89 -14.17
N LEU A 436 27.08 -4.82 -14.06
CA LEU A 436 26.90 -3.81 -15.09
C LEU A 436 28.25 -3.19 -15.51
N MET A 437 29.08 -2.81 -14.54
CA MET A 437 30.40 -2.23 -14.79
C MET A 437 31.34 -3.19 -15.51
N ARG A 438 31.36 -4.47 -15.13
CA ARG A 438 32.16 -5.48 -15.82
C ARG A 438 31.76 -5.63 -17.28
N PHE A 439 30.46 -5.63 -17.56
CA PHE A 439 29.96 -5.68 -18.92
C PHE A 439 30.39 -4.45 -19.73
N LEU A 440 30.19 -3.23 -19.20
CA LEU A 440 30.60 -2.00 -19.86
C LEU A 440 32.11 -1.92 -20.09
N ASN A 441 32.91 -2.45 -19.16
CA ASN A 441 34.38 -2.46 -19.26
C ASN A 441 34.92 -3.51 -20.24
N ALA A 442 34.19 -4.61 -20.46
CA ALA A 442 34.58 -5.64 -21.41
C ALA A 442 34.30 -5.25 -22.88
N MET A 443 33.36 -4.33 -23.09
CA MET A 443 32.96 -3.89 -24.43
C MET A 443 34.10 -3.14 -25.15
N ASN A 444 34.26 -3.39 -26.45
CA ASN A 444 35.24 -2.69 -27.29
C ASN A 444 34.92 -1.18 -27.31
N ALA A 445 35.94 -0.34 -27.11
CA ALA A 445 35.84 1.12 -27.11
C ALA A 445 35.37 1.71 -28.46
N ASP A 446 35.45 0.95 -29.56
CA ASP A 446 34.99 1.36 -30.88
C ASP A 446 33.48 1.20 -31.10
N TRP A 447 32.79 0.44 -30.25
CA TRP A 447 31.34 0.26 -30.33
C TRP A 447 30.58 1.28 -29.49
N ASN A 448 29.52 1.83 -30.06
CA ASN A 448 28.67 2.80 -29.39
C ASN A 448 27.42 2.13 -28.84
N ILE A 449 27.02 2.46 -27.62
CA ILE A 449 25.73 2.02 -27.05
C ILE A 449 24.67 2.98 -27.58
N SER A 450 23.62 2.46 -28.20
CA SER A 450 22.49 3.25 -28.72
C SER A 450 21.18 2.99 -27.97
N LEU A 451 21.13 1.94 -27.16
CA LEU A 451 20.05 1.66 -26.21
C LEU A 451 20.64 0.97 -25.00
N PHE A 452 20.22 1.36 -23.80
CA PHE A 452 20.53 0.64 -22.58
C PHE A 452 19.28 0.65 -21.70
N HIS A 453 18.76 -0.51 -21.35
CA HIS A 453 17.61 -0.63 -20.45
C HIS A 453 17.90 -1.67 -19.39
N TYR A 454 18.05 -1.21 -18.15
CA TYR A 454 18.28 -2.04 -16.98
C TYR A 454 17.31 -1.63 -15.87
N ARG A 455 16.66 -2.64 -15.31
CA ARG A 455 15.80 -2.47 -14.13
C ARG A 455 16.00 -3.64 -13.19
N ASN A 456 16.36 -3.33 -11.95
CA ASN A 456 16.39 -4.31 -10.89
C ASN A 456 15.00 -4.37 -10.23
N GLN A 457 14.32 -5.52 -10.37
CA GLN A 457 13.01 -5.76 -9.77
C GLN A 457 13.05 -6.80 -8.63
N GLY A 458 14.23 -7.04 -8.04
CA GLY A 458 14.39 -8.08 -7.02
C GLY A 458 14.17 -9.50 -7.56
N ALA A 459 14.41 -9.70 -8.86
CA ALA A 459 14.48 -11.02 -9.49
C ALA A 459 15.93 -11.52 -9.48
N ASP A 460 16.12 -12.83 -9.46
CA ASP A 460 17.45 -13.49 -9.38
C ASP A 460 18.45 -13.09 -10.50
N TYR A 461 17.95 -12.41 -11.55
CA TYR A 461 18.74 -11.95 -12.70
C TYR A 461 18.39 -10.51 -13.05
N GLY A 462 19.43 -9.68 -13.19
CA GLY A 462 19.32 -8.38 -13.83
C GLY A 462 19.11 -8.57 -15.33
N ARG A 463 17.90 -8.27 -15.82
CA ARG A 463 17.61 -8.31 -17.26
C ARG A 463 18.04 -6.99 -17.87
N ILE A 464 18.95 -7.06 -18.83
CA ILE A 464 19.39 -5.90 -19.61
C ILE A 464 18.99 -6.11 -21.06
N LEU A 465 18.41 -5.08 -21.63
CA LEU A 465 18.28 -4.95 -23.07
C LEU A 465 19.26 -3.87 -23.52
N ILE A 466 20.14 -4.20 -24.47
CA ILE A 466 21.15 -3.28 -24.97
C ILE A 466 21.14 -3.25 -26.49
N GLY A 467 21.18 -2.05 -27.04
CA GLY A 467 21.41 -1.79 -28.45
C GLY A 467 22.83 -1.26 -28.63
N ILE A 468 23.58 -1.90 -29.53
CA ILE A 468 24.97 -1.53 -29.82
C ILE A 468 25.10 -1.27 -31.32
N GLN A 469 25.65 -0.12 -31.69
CA GLN A 469 25.96 0.20 -33.07
C GLN A 469 27.25 -0.51 -33.48
N VAL A 470 27.11 -1.56 -34.28
CA VAL A 470 28.24 -2.38 -34.74
C VAL A 470 28.39 -2.22 -36.24
N PRO A 471 29.51 -1.66 -36.73
CA PRO A 471 29.79 -1.58 -38.15
C PRO A 471 29.67 -2.96 -38.82
N PRO A 472 29.21 -3.06 -40.08
CA PRO A 472 29.09 -4.34 -40.78
C PRO A 472 30.40 -5.16 -40.81
N SER A 473 31.55 -4.49 -40.85
CA SER A 473 32.90 -5.11 -40.78
C SER A 473 33.15 -5.87 -39.47
N ASP A 474 32.54 -5.41 -38.38
CA ASP A 474 32.88 -5.82 -37.02
C ASP A 474 31.93 -6.89 -36.48
N LYS A 475 30.89 -7.26 -37.24
CA LYS A 475 29.90 -8.26 -36.81
C LYS A 475 30.50 -9.61 -36.41
N LYS A 476 31.65 -10.00 -37.00
CA LYS A 476 32.38 -11.21 -36.59
C LYS A 476 33.06 -11.03 -35.23
N LEU A 477 33.72 -9.89 -35.02
CA LEU A 477 34.39 -9.54 -33.77
C LEU A 477 33.38 -9.39 -32.63
N PHE A 478 32.22 -8.79 -32.90
CA PHE A 478 31.12 -8.67 -31.95
C PHE A 478 30.56 -10.04 -31.51
N ARG A 479 30.38 -10.97 -32.44
CA ARG A 479 29.91 -12.33 -32.09
C ARG A 479 30.91 -13.08 -31.20
N ALA A 480 32.22 -12.91 -31.44
CA ALA A 480 33.25 -13.50 -30.58
C ALA A 480 33.22 -12.88 -29.17
N PHE A 481 33.15 -11.55 -29.08
CA PHE A 481 33.01 -10.84 -27.80
C PHE A 481 31.80 -11.32 -26.99
N VAL A 482 30.63 -11.44 -27.62
CA VAL A 482 29.42 -11.89 -26.92
C VAL A 482 29.54 -13.35 -26.43
N ALA A 483 30.25 -14.21 -27.18
CA ALA A 483 30.53 -15.58 -26.74
C ALA A 483 31.51 -15.64 -25.55
N GLU A 484 32.48 -14.72 -25.47
CA GLU A 484 33.50 -14.64 -24.41
C GLU A 484 32.97 -14.02 -23.11
N LEU A 485 31.90 -13.21 -23.16
CA LEU A 485 31.30 -12.57 -22.00
C LEU A 485 30.82 -13.56 -20.92
N GLY A 486 30.50 -14.79 -21.29
CA GLY A 486 30.08 -15.84 -20.35
C GLY A 486 28.71 -15.60 -19.70
N TYR A 487 27.91 -14.64 -20.19
CA TYR A 487 26.55 -14.36 -19.73
C TYR A 487 25.51 -14.96 -20.69
N PRO A 488 24.39 -15.50 -20.18
CA PRO A 488 23.25 -15.87 -21.01
C PRO A 488 22.77 -14.64 -21.81
N HIS A 489 22.63 -14.83 -23.12
CA HIS A 489 22.28 -13.75 -24.03
C HIS A 489 21.44 -14.24 -25.21
N TRP A 490 20.66 -13.31 -25.79
CA TRP A 490 19.79 -13.55 -26.94
C TRP A 490 19.92 -12.40 -27.91
N ASN A 491 20.05 -12.71 -29.20
CA ASN A 491 20.01 -11.72 -30.27
C ASN A 491 18.54 -11.41 -30.59
N GLU A 492 18.11 -10.20 -30.25
CA GLU A 492 16.76 -9.69 -30.44
C GLU A 492 16.67 -8.73 -31.65
N SER A 493 17.72 -8.62 -32.46
CA SER A 493 17.81 -7.65 -33.58
C SER A 493 16.71 -7.86 -34.63
N GLU A 494 16.21 -9.08 -34.78
CA GLU A 494 15.10 -9.42 -35.70
C GLU A 494 13.74 -9.49 -35.02
N ASN A 495 13.64 -9.17 -33.72
CA ASN A 495 12.39 -9.22 -32.97
C ASN A 495 11.38 -8.23 -33.57
N PRO A 496 10.18 -8.67 -33.98
CA PRO A 496 9.17 -7.77 -34.54
C PRO A 496 8.76 -6.63 -33.61
N ALA A 497 8.74 -6.86 -32.29
CA ALA A 497 8.39 -5.83 -31.32
C ALA A 497 9.45 -4.72 -31.26
N TYR A 498 10.74 -5.07 -31.39
CA TYR A 498 11.82 -4.10 -31.51
C TYR A 498 11.56 -3.16 -32.71
N LYS A 499 11.39 -3.71 -33.91
CA LYS A 499 11.15 -2.93 -35.15
C LYS A 499 9.92 -2.03 -35.08
N LEU A 500 8.92 -2.39 -34.27
CA LEU A 500 7.68 -1.63 -34.13
C LEU A 500 7.80 -0.47 -33.12
N PHE A 501 8.57 -0.60 -32.04
CA PHE A 501 8.49 0.35 -30.92
C PHE A 501 9.82 1.02 -30.53
N LEU A 502 10.94 0.48 -30.99
CA LEU A 502 12.30 0.91 -30.67
C LEU A 502 13.07 1.14 -31.97
#